data_AF-W4KFK2-F1
#
_entry.id   AF-W4KFK2-F1
#
_cell.length_a   1.000
_cell.length_b   1.000
_cell.length_c   1.000
_cell.angle_alpha   90.00
_cell.angle_beta   90.00
_cell.angle_gamma   90.00
#
_symmetry.space_group_name_H-M   'P 1'
#
loop_
_entity.id
_entity.type
_entity.pdbx_description
1 polymer ?
#
loop_
_entity_poly.entity_id
_entity_poly.type
_entity_poly.pdbx_seq_one_letter_code
_entity_poly.pdbx_strand_id
1 'polypeptide(L)'
;PIAIQTTSEEQFNKKSARSHFNIMEDLFSIKKHYNESLQSLIHCVDEFMHILKNLWDAGSNLKKQEKELTCMMLLWSLPSEFDSFHSFLSLMDVLSHSKLEDTFRHEDL
;
A
#
# COMPACT_ATOMS: atom_id res chain seq x y z
N PRO A 1 14.39 26.26 -6.91
CA PRO A 1 13.68 25.79 -5.68
C PRO A 1 13.66 24.26 -5.65
N ILE A 2 14.68 23.67 -5.03
CA ILE A 2 15.02 22.23 -5.09
C ILE A 2 14.51 21.48 -3.83
N ALA A 3 13.99 22.21 -2.83
CA ALA A 3 13.70 21.67 -1.50
C ALA A 3 12.49 20.71 -1.42
N ILE A 4 11.61 20.67 -2.43
CA ILE A 4 10.37 19.87 -2.38
C ILE A 4 10.57 18.45 -2.95
N GLN A 5 11.56 18.26 -3.84
CA GLN A 5 11.89 16.95 -4.40
C GLN A 5 12.70 16.10 -3.43
N THR A 6 13.59 16.73 -2.63
CA THR A 6 14.41 16.02 -1.64
C THR A 6 13.56 15.36 -0.57
N THR A 7 12.42 15.93 -0.18
CA THR A 7 11.54 15.34 0.84
C THR A 7 10.85 14.05 0.39
N SER A 8 10.56 13.88 -0.90
CA SER A 8 9.93 12.66 -1.43
C SER A 8 10.97 11.54 -1.58
N GLU A 9 12.18 11.87 -2.03
CA GLU A 9 13.31 10.94 -2.12
C GLU A 9 13.86 10.57 -0.74
N GLU A 10 13.87 11.48 0.24
CA GLU A 10 14.23 11.20 1.64
C GLU A 10 13.18 10.36 2.36
N GLN A 11 11.88 10.54 2.06
CA GLN A 11 10.84 9.60 2.51
C GLN A 11 10.98 8.22 1.85
N PHE A 12 11.45 8.18 0.60
CA PHE A 12 11.69 6.94 -0.15
C PHE A 12 12.93 6.18 0.38
N ASN A 13 14.00 6.90 0.73
CA ASN A 13 15.29 6.32 1.14
C ASN A 13 15.38 5.97 2.64
N LYS A 14 14.43 6.43 3.47
CA LYS A 14 14.42 6.17 4.93
C LYS A 14 13.61 4.93 5.36
N LYS A 15 12.98 4.19 4.45
CA LYS A 15 12.15 3.01 4.77
C LYS A 15 12.81 1.72 4.27
N SER A 16 13.89 1.29 4.93
CA SER A 16 14.54 -0.01 4.70
C SER A 16 13.73 -1.22 5.23
N ALA A 17 12.41 -1.11 5.38
CA ALA A 17 11.48 -2.19 5.69
C ALA A 17 10.02 -1.72 5.45
N ARG A 18 9.71 -1.23 4.24
CA ARG A 18 8.32 -0.90 3.90
C ARG A 18 7.59 -2.22 3.66
N SER A 19 6.64 -2.57 4.53
CA SER A 19 5.78 -3.74 4.34
C SER A 19 5.07 -3.68 2.97
N HIS A 20 4.74 -4.83 2.38
CA HIS A 20 3.99 -4.90 1.12
C HIS A 20 2.70 -4.07 1.17
N PHE A 21 2.08 -4.01 2.35
CA PHE A 21 0.89 -3.23 2.64
C PHE A 21 1.11 -1.74 2.35
N ASN A 22 2.18 -1.16 2.88
CA ASN A 22 2.47 0.27 2.73
C ASN A 22 2.76 0.66 1.27
N ILE A 23 3.37 -0.23 0.47
CA ILE A 23 3.66 0.03 -0.96
C ILE A 23 2.37 0.03 -1.78
N MET A 24 1.47 -0.89 -1.47
CA MET A 24 0.17 -0.97 -2.12
C MET A 24 -0.76 0.16 -1.70
N GLU A 25 -0.75 0.56 -0.42
CA GLU A 25 -1.49 1.75 0.04
C GLU A 25 -1.06 3.01 -0.72
N ASP A 26 0.25 3.19 -0.93
CA ASP A 26 0.77 4.30 -1.73
C ASP A 26 0.25 4.23 -3.18
N LEU A 27 0.29 3.03 -3.80
CA LEU A 27 -0.17 2.82 -5.18
C LEU A 27 -1.62 3.26 -5.36
N PHE A 28 -2.52 2.79 -4.50
CA PHE A 28 -3.92 3.13 -4.62
C PHE A 28 -4.25 4.57 -4.15
N SER A 29 -3.32 5.21 -3.42
CA SER A 29 -3.43 6.63 -3.05
C SER A 29 -2.98 7.58 -4.15
N ILE A 30 -2.40 7.08 -5.25
CA ILE A 30 -1.99 7.89 -6.39
C ILE A 30 -3.19 8.64 -6.96
N LYS A 31 -3.09 9.97 -6.96
CA LYS A 31 -4.05 10.89 -7.56
C LYS A 31 -3.31 11.92 -8.37
N LYS A 32 -3.88 12.30 -9.52
CA LYS A 32 -3.33 13.36 -10.37
C LYS A 32 -3.20 14.66 -9.56
N HIS A 33 -2.00 15.23 -9.51
CA HIS A 33 -1.81 16.56 -8.92
C HIS A 33 -2.26 17.68 -9.87
N TYR A 34 -2.56 18.86 -9.34
CA TYR A 34 -3.08 19.99 -10.15
C TYR A 34 -2.12 20.39 -11.28
N ASN A 35 -0.80 20.44 -11.01
CA ASN A 35 0.25 20.85 -11.96
C ASN A 35 0.90 19.69 -12.73
N GLU A 36 0.41 18.47 -12.56
CA GLU A 36 0.99 17.28 -13.19
C GLU A 36 0.34 17.02 -14.56
N SER A 37 1.15 16.60 -15.55
CA SER A 37 0.63 16.16 -16.85
C SER A 37 0.06 14.75 -16.76
N LEU A 38 -0.92 14.42 -17.62
CA LEU A 38 -1.45 13.05 -17.67
C LEU A 38 -0.39 12.00 -18.04
N GLN A 39 0.63 12.39 -18.83
CA GLN A 39 1.76 11.53 -19.16
C GLN A 39 2.64 11.23 -17.94
N SER A 40 2.88 12.23 -17.10
CA SER A 40 3.60 12.06 -15.84
C SER A 40 2.87 11.11 -14.88
N LEU A 41 1.54 11.20 -14.85
CA LEU A 41 0.71 10.29 -14.05
C LEU A 41 0.80 8.84 -14.56
N ILE A 42 0.75 8.62 -15.87
CA ILE A 42 0.92 7.29 -16.47
C ILE A 42 2.29 6.72 -16.07
N HIS A 43 3.36 7.51 -16.24
CA HIS A 43 4.70 7.08 -15.87
C HIS A 43 4.82 6.74 -14.38
N CYS A 44 4.22 7.56 -13.50
CA CYS A 44 4.19 7.28 -12.07
C CYS A 44 3.51 5.94 -11.77
N VAL A 45 2.33 5.68 -12.35
CA VAL A 45 1.61 4.41 -12.18
C VAL A 45 2.43 3.23 -12.71
N ASP A 46 3.11 3.38 -13.84
CA ASP A 46 3.96 2.34 -14.43
C ASP A 46 5.16 1.99 -13.52
N GLU A 47 5.83 2.99 -12.96
CA GLU A 47 6.93 2.79 -12.00
C GLU A 47 6.46 2.06 -10.73
N PHE A 48 5.30 2.44 -10.17
CA PHE A 48 4.73 1.74 -9.02
C PHE A 48 4.33 0.31 -9.35
N MET A 49 3.75 0.07 -10.53
CA MET A 49 3.44 -1.29 -10.98
C MET A 49 4.70 -2.14 -11.15
N HIS A 50 5.81 -1.55 -11.58
CA HIS A 50 7.09 -2.26 -11.65
C HIS A 50 7.63 -2.62 -10.25
N ILE A 51 7.56 -1.70 -9.29
CA ILE A 51 7.91 -1.97 -7.88
C ILE A 51 7.05 -3.11 -7.32
N LEU A 52 5.74 -3.05 -7.55
CA LEU A 52 4.81 -4.07 -7.08
C LEU A 52 5.10 -5.45 -7.68
N LYS A 53 5.35 -5.52 -8.99
CA LYS A 53 5.75 -6.76 -9.66
C LYS A 53 7.04 -7.32 -9.06
N ASN A 54 8.04 -6.50 -8.77
CA ASN A 54 9.28 -6.98 -8.17
C ASN A 54 9.10 -7.55 -6.75
N LEU A 55 8.18 -6.99 -5.96
CA LEU A 55 7.82 -7.56 -4.64
C LEU A 55 7.14 -8.91 -4.77
N TRP A 56 6.32 -9.06 -5.80
CA TRP A 56 5.58 -10.28 -6.09
C TRP A 56 6.44 -11.36 -6.75
N ASP A 57 7.33 -11.02 -7.67
CA ASP A 57 8.20 -11.97 -8.37
C ASP A 57 9.34 -12.51 -7.49
N ALA A 58 9.54 -11.98 -6.27
CA ALA A 58 10.48 -12.48 -5.27
C ALA A 58 10.05 -13.83 -4.64
N GLY A 59 9.43 -14.73 -5.42
CA GLY A 59 9.04 -16.08 -5.01
C GLY A 59 7.63 -16.21 -4.45
N SER A 60 6.75 -15.22 -4.64
CA SER A 60 5.35 -15.37 -4.26
C SER A 60 4.58 -16.15 -5.33
N ASN A 61 3.79 -17.15 -4.91
CA ASN A 61 2.85 -17.78 -5.82
C ASN A 61 1.64 -16.86 -6.02
N LEU A 62 1.01 -16.93 -7.21
CA LEU A 62 -0.18 -16.14 -7.56
C LEU A 62 -1.26 -16.16 -6.46
N LYS A 63 -1.49 -17.32 -5.82
CA LYS A 63 -2.47 -17.46 -4.74
C LYS A 63 -2.13 -16.63 -3.50
N LYS A 64 -0.85 -16.40 -3.20
CA LYS A 64 -0.41 -15.54 -2.10
C LYS A 64 -0.71 -14.08 -2.44
N GLN A 65 -0.43 -13.67 -3.67
CA GLN A 65 -0.71 -12.32 -4.17
C GLN A 65 -2.21 -12.02 -4.16
N GLU A 66 -3.04 -12.95 -4.63
CA GLU A 66 -4.50 -12.83 -4.60
C GLU A 66 -5.02 -12.68 -3.16
N LYS A 67 -4.50 -13.48 -2.22
CA LYS A 67 -4.88 -13.37 -0.81
C LYS A 67 -4.48 -12.03 -0.18
N GLU A 68 -3.28 -11.54 -0.48
CA GLU A 68 -2.83 -10.22 -0.04
C GLU A 68 -3.74 -9.12 -0.61
N LEU A 69 -4.07 -9.19 -1.90
CA LEU A 69 -4.98 -8.26 -2.56
C LEU A 69 -6.38 -8.29 -1.92
N THR A 70 -6.94 -9.47 -1.64
CA THR A 70 -8.23 -9.62 -0.95
C THR A 70 -8.22 -8.95 0.42
N CYS A 71 -7.15 -9.13 1.20
CA CYS A 71 -7.03 -8.49 2.52
C CYS A 71 -7.04 -6.96 2.40
N MET A 72 -6.37 -6.42 1.39
CA MET A 72 -6.33 -4.97 1.16
C MET A 72 -7.66 -4.42 0.67
N MET A 73 -8.34 -5.12 -0.25
CA MET A 73 -9.68 -4.73 -0.70
C MET A 73 -10.69 -4.71 0.46
N LEU A 74 -10.61 -5.69 1.37
CA LEU A 74 -11.42 -5.71 2.59
C LEU A 74 -11.13 -4.49 3.47
N LEU A 75 -9.85 -4.16 3.67
CA LEU A 75 -9.48 -3.01 4.48
C LEU A 75 -9.97 -1.68 3.86
N TRP A 76 -9.84 -1.54 2.55
CA TRP A 76 -10.26 -0.37 1.79
C TRP A 76 -11.78 -0.23 1.67
N SER A 77 -12.51 -1.30 1.96
CA SER A 77 -13.98 -1.27 2.02
C SER A 77 -14.52 -0.74 3.34
N LEU A 78 -13.65 -0.56 4.35
CA LEU A 78 -14.06 -0.03 5.65
C LEU A 78 -14.26 1.49 5.56
N PRO A 79 -15.30 2.03 6.24
CA PRO A 79 -15.49 3.47 6.35
C PRO A 79 -14.39 4.10 7.24
N SER A 80 -14.25 5.42 7.17
CA SER A 80 -13.23 6.18 7.93
C SER A 80 -13.33 6.05 9.45
N GLU A 81 -14.45 5.53 9.97
CA GLU A 81 -14.62 5.18 11.38
C GLU A 81 -13.58 4.15 11.84
N PHE A 82 -13.00 3.39 10.91
CA PHE A 82 -11.96 2.38 11.13
C PHE A 82 -10.54 2.90 10.85
N ASP A 83 -10.29 4.21 10.78
CA ASP A 83 -8.95 4.77 10.49
C ASP A 83 -7.88 4.36 11.53
N SER A 84 -8.28 4.21 12.80
CA SER A 84 -7.39 3.72 13.87
C SER A 84 -7.03 2.25 13.67
N PHE A 85 -7.97 1.47 13.17
CA PHE A 85 -7.80 0.07 12.81
C PHE A 85 -6.92 -0.09 11.55
N HIS A 86 -7.10 0.78 10.55
CA HIS A 86 -6.21 0.88 9.39
C HIS A 86 -4.77 1.18 9.81
N SER A 87 -4.58 2.10 10.76
CA SER A 87 -3.27 2.45 11.32
C SER A 87 -2.63 1.30 12.11
N PHE A 88 -3.42 0.50 12.82
CA PHE A 88 -2.94 -0.70 13.50
C PHE A 88 -2.45 -1.76 12.51
N LEU A 89 -3.18 -1.96 11.42
CA LEU A 89 -2.87 -2.98 10.41
C LEU A 89 -1.65 -2.60 9.55
N SER A 90 -1.41 -1.30 9.28
CA SER A 90 -0.22 -0.85 8.54
C SER A 90 1.11 -1.09 9.29
N LEU A 91 1.04 -1.27 10.61
CA LEU A 91 2.17 -1.64 11.47
C LEU A 91 2.46 -3.15 11.46
N MET A 92 1.58 -3.97 10.86
CA MET A 92 1.79 -5.41 10.78
C MET A 92 2.76 -5.76 9.66
N ASP A 93 3.81 -6.51 10.01
CA ASP A 93 4.84 -6.96 9.06
C ASP A 93 4.27 -7.97 8.05
N VAL A 94 3.34 -8.83 8.49
CA VAL A 94 2.64 -9.80 7.65
C VAL A 94 1.14 -9.75 7.93
N LEU A 95 0.38 -9.33 6.91
CA LEU A 95 -1.07 -9.38 6.89
C LEU A 95 -1.53 -10.69 6.23
N SER A 96 -2.31 -11.50 6.93
CA SER A 96 -2.93 -12.70 6.36
C SER A 96 -4.44 -12.64 6.50
N HIS A 97 -5.15 -13.28 5.59
CA HIS A 97 -6.63 -13.29 5.58
C HIS A 97 -7.22 -13.80 6.90
N SER A 98 -6.64 -14.87 7.45
CA SER A 98 -7.10 -15.44 8.73
C SER A 98 -6.92 -14.46 9.88
N LYS A 99 -5.77 -13.76 9.93
CA LYS A 99 -5.48 -12.79 10.99
C LYS A 99 -6.34 -11.55 10.85
N LEU A 100 -6.61 -11.11 9.62
CA LEU A 100 -7.53 -10.02 9.33
C LEU A 100 -8.95 -10.35 9.81
N GLU A 101 -9.47 -11.53 9.44
CA GLU A 101 -10.77 -12.00 9.93
C GLU A 101 -10.85 -12.09 11.45
N ASP A 102 -9.81 -12.62 12.11
CA ASP A 102 -9.75 -12.69 13.58
C ASP A 102 -9.80 -11.30 14.19
N THR A 103 -9.10 -10.33 13.59
CA THR A 103 -9.05 -8.95 14.09
C THR A 103 -10.38 -8.24 13.84
N PHE A 104 -11.02 -8.45 12.68
CA PHE A 104 -12.36 -7.92 12.38
C PHE A 104 -13.39 -8.43 13.39
N ARG A 105 -13.35 -9.73 13.70
CA ARG A 105 -14.22 -10.33 14.74
C ARG A 105 -14.03 -9.71 16.13
N HIS A 106 -12.83 -9.25 16.46
CA HIS A 106 -12.58 -8.57 17.74
C HIS A 106 -13.03 -7.11 17.74
N GLU A 107 -12.99 -6.43 16.59
CA GLU A 107 -13.42 -5.03 16.44
C GLU A 107 -14.96 -4.91 16.37
N ASP A 108 -15.65 -5.91 15.82
CA ASP A 108 -17.12 -5.99 15.76
C ASP A 108 -17.79 -6.35 17.10
N LEU A 109 -17.00 -6.67 18.15
CA LEU A 109 -17.45 -7.04 19.50
C LEU A 109 -17.48 -5.83 20.45
#